data_AF-L2FGK9-F1
#
_entry.id   AF-L2FGK9-F1
#
_cell.length_a   1.000
_cell.length_b   1.000
_cell.length_c   1.000
_cell.angle_alpha   90.00
_cell.angle_beta   90.00
_cell.angle_gamma   90.00
#
_symmetry.space_group_name_H-M   'P 1'
#
loop_
_entity.id
_entity.type
_entity.pdbx_description
1 polymer ?
#
loop_
_entity_poly.entity_id
_entity_poly.type
_entity_poly.pdbx_seq_one_letter_code
_entity_poly.pdbx_strand_id
1 'polypeptide(L)'
;MKFAALLAPLIPAAFAAECVRDGGCPGCGTVDSVSFSQSGSTYTATSPSYGSMTMTDTTLSVKNISNKWLLFCVYGSVCVPLGAGDSCSTSRLSTDNPTLGLQVWSQ
;
A
#
# COMPACT_ATOMS: atom_id res chain seq x y z
N MET A 1 42.10 -0.36 13.47
CA MET A 1 40.76 -0.94 13.70
C MET A 1 39.82 -0.33 12.67
N LYS A 2 39.17 -1.16 11.85
CA LYS A 2 38.45 -0.75 10.64
C LYS A 2 36.96 -0.72 10.95
N PHE A 3 36.41 0.47 11.17
CA PHE A 3 34.95 0.64 11.33
C PHE A 3 34.31 0.64 9.94
N ALA A 4 33.63 -0.44 9.62
CA ALA A 4 32.74 -0.52 8.47
C ALA A 4 31.49 0.31 8.80
N ALA A 5 31.44 1.55 8.34
CA ALA A 5 30.20 2.30 8.26
C ALA A 5 29.36 1.66 7.15
N LEU A 6 28.33 0.91 7.56
CA LEU A 6 27.26 0.44 6.71
C LEU A 6 26.59 1.65 6.05
N LEU A 7 27.00 1.96 4.83
CA LEU A 7 26.21 2.74 3.89
C LEU A 7 24.99 1.88 3.54
N ALA A 8 23.95 1.93 4.37
CA ALA A 8 22.63 1.59 3.92
C ALA A 8 22.35 2.47 2.68
N PRO A 9 21.96 1.89 1.53
CA PRO A 9 21.57 2.71 0.41
C PRO A 9 20.36 3.53 0.86
N LEU A 10 20.58 4.83 1.05
CA LEU A 10 19.57 5.86 1.02
C LEU A 10 18.97 5.81 -0.38
N ILE A 11 18.05 4.87 -0.60
CA ILE A 11 17.18 4.86 -1.77
C ILE A 11 16.53 6.24 -1.77
N PRO A 12 16.71 7.05 -2.82
CA PRO A 12 16.03 8.32 -2.91
C PRO A 12 14.53 8.03 -2.82
N ALA A 13 13.88 8.56 -1.78
CA ALA A 13 12.42 8.55 -1.65
C ALA A 13 11.70 9.30 -2.80
N ALA A 14 12.45 9.77 -3.81
CA ALA A 14 12.02 10.52 -4.96
C ALA A 14 11.59 9.66 -6.17
N PHE A 15 11.59 8.32 -6.07
CA PHE A 15 11.05 7.42 -7.10
C PHE A 15 9.99 6.45 -6.58
N ALA A 16 9.29 6.78 -5.49
CA ALA A 16 8.00 6.14 -5.29
C ALA A 16 7.09 6.60 -6.43
N ALA A 17 6.67 5.67 -7.30
CA ALA A 17 5.72 5.98 -8.36
C ALA A 17 4.47 6.62 -7.74
N GLU A 18 3.86 7.58 -8.42
CA GLU A 18 2.61 8.15 -7.94
C GLU A 18 1.51 7.10 -8.06
N CYS A 19 0.81 6.79 -6.96
CA CYS A 19 -0.28 5.82 -7.03
C CYS A 19 -1.41 6.39 -7.89
N VAL A 20 -1.83 5.62 -8.90
CA VAL A 20 -3.13 5.82 -9.54
C VAL A 20 -4.21 5.41 -8.53
N ARG A 21 -5.23 6.25 -8.37
CA ARG A 21 -6.39 5.99 -7.51
C ARG A 21 -7.58 5.67 -8.40
N ASP A 22 -8.16 4.50 -8.23
CA ASP A 22 -9.29 3.99 -9.02
C ASP A 22 -10.46 3.60 -8.09
N GLY A 23 -11.68 3.55 -8.64
CA GLY A 23 -12.91 3.18 -7.94
C GLY A 23 -13.20 1.67 -7.91
N GLY A 24 -12.34 0.85 -8.54
CA GLY A 24 -12.46 -0.61 -8.52
C GLY A 24 -12.10 -1.23 -9.87
N CYS A 25 -12.35 -2.54 -10.03
CA CYS A 25 -12.21 -3.21 -11.31
C CYS A 25 -13.37 -4.19 -11.58
N PRO A 26 -14.05 -4.08 -12.74
CA PRO A 26 -15.09 -5.02 -13.13
C PRO A 26 -14.56 -6.46 -13.21
N GLY A 27 -15.26 -7.38 -12.58
CA GLY A 27 -14.92 -8.82 -12.59
C GLY A 27 -13.84 -9.23 -11.58
N CYS A 28 -13.23 -8.28 -10.85
CA CYS A 28 -12.31 -8.63 -9.78
C CYS A 28 -13.04 -9.08 -8.53
N GLY A 29 -12.40 -9.97 -7.77
CA GLY A 29 -12.87 -10.45 -6.48
C GLY A 29 -11.86 -10.19 -5.37
N THR A 30 -12.35 -10.06 -4.14
CA THR A 30 -11.50 -9.99 -2.94
C THR A 30 -10.78 -11.33 -2.75
N VAL A 31 -9.45 -11.29 -2.78
CA VAL A 31 -8.59 -12.45 -2.49
C VAL A 31 -8.02 -12.41 -1.08
N ASP A 32 -8.00 -11.24 -0.43
CA ASP A 32 -7.64 -11.10 0.99
C ASP A 32 -8.28 -9.87 1.64
N SER A 33 -8.42 -9.92 2.95
CA SER A 33 -8.98 -8.87 3.78
C SER A 33 -8.27 -8.83 5.13
N VAL A 34 -7.71 -7.66 5.47
CA VAL A 34 -6.99 -7.47 6.73
C VAL A 34 -7.35 -6.12 7.35
N SER A 35 -7.29 -6.03 8.69
CA SER A 35 -7.52 -4.78 9.40
C SER A 35 -6.26 -3.93 9.44
N PHE A 36 -6.42 -2.61 9.48
CA PHE A 36 -5.31 -1.70 9.79
C PHE A 36 -4.99 -1.75 11.28
N SER A 37 -3.70 -1.84 11.59
CA SER A 37 -3.16 -1.61 12.93
C SER A 37 -2.67 -0.17 13.04
N GLN A 38 -2.96 0.49 14.16
CA GLN A 38 -2.56 1.87 14.39
C GLN A 38 -1.35 1.95 15.33
N SER A 39 -0.38 2.78 14.96
CA SER A 39 0.74 3.17 15.80
C SER A 39 0.95 4.68 15.66
N GLY A 40 0.55 5.45 16.67
CA GLY A 40 0.50 6.91 16.59
C GLY A 40 -0.45 7.38 15.48
N SER A 41 0.02 8.25 14.60
CA SER A 41 -0.72 8.73 13.42
C SER A 41 -0.62 7.81 12.19
N THR A 42 0.03 6.65 12.33
CA THR A 42 0.25 5.72 11.20
C THR A 42 -0.66 4.52 11.32
N TYR A 43 -1.36 4.20 10.22
CA TYR A 43 -2.16 2.99 10.06
C TYR A 43 -1.48 2.07 9.06
N THR A 44 -1.26 0.81 9.43
CA THR A 44 -0.62 -0.19 8.56
C THR A 44 -1.46 -1.44 8.50
N ALA A 45 -1.76 -1.87 7.28
CA ALA A 45 -2.36 -3.15 6.97
C ALA A 45 -1.36 -3.98 6.14
N THR A 46 -1.12 -5.22 6.55
CA THR A 46 -0.22 -6.13 5.86
C THR A 46 -0.96 -7.41 5.54
N SER A 47 -1.09 -7.70 4.25
CA SER A 47 -1.50 -8.99 3.73
C SER A 47 -0.25 -9.83 3.44
N PRO A 48 0.01 -10.92 4.18
CA PRO A 48 1.28 -11.65 4.11
C PRO A 48 1.66 -12.16 2.72
N SER A 49 0.68 -12.48 1.88
CA SER A 49 0.91 -13.04 0.54
C SER A 49 0.88 -12.01 -0.58
N TYR A 50 0.36 -10.81 -0.32
CA TYR A 50 0.03 -9.86 -1.39
C TYR A 50 0.73 -8.52 -1.24
N GLY A 51 0.84 -7.97 -0.04
CA GLY A 51 1.44 -6.65 0.12
C GLY A 51 1.03 -5.92 1.38
N SER A 52 1.21 -4.60 1.36
CA SER A 52 0.85 -3.74 2.47
C SER A 52 0.36 -2.38 2.02
N MET A 53 -0.47 -1.76 2.83
CA MET A 53 -0.85 -0.36 2.73
C MET A 53 -0.52 0.35 4.04
N THR A 54 0.11 1.51 3.93
CA THR A 54 0.44 2.38 5.06
C THR A 54 -0.16 3.76 4.82
N MET A 55 -0.92 4.26 5.79
CA MET A 55 -1.51 5.59 5.79
C MET A 55 -0.92 6.41 6.94
N THR A 56 -0.34 7.55 6.63
CA THR A 56 0.01 8.59 7.61
C THR A 56 -1.04 9.69 7.59
N ASP A 57 -0.78 10.84 8.21
CA ASP A 57 -1.70 11.98 8.13
C ASP A 57 -1.82 12.56 6.71
N THR A 58 -0.77 12.46 5.90
CA THR A 58 -0.68 13.12 4.59
C THR A 58 -0.45 12.18 3.42
N THR A 59 0.01 10.96 3.68
CA THR A 59 0.47 10.03 2.63
C THR A 59 -0.23 8.69 2.75
N LEU A 60 -0.55 8.11 1.60
CA LEU A 60 -0.94 6.72 1.45
C LEU A 60 0.14 6.04 0.59
N SER A 61 0.76 4.99 1.13
CA SER A 61 1.78 4.20 0.46
C SER A 61 1.31 2.77 0.30
N VAL A 62 1.53 2.18 -0.87
CA VAL A 62 1.13 0.81 -1.19
C VAL A 62 2.34 0.05 -1.73
N LYS A 63 2.44 -1.21 -1.32
CA LYS A 63 3.46 -2.13 -1.80
C LYS A 63 2.80 -3.45 -2.21
N ASN A 64 3.03 -3.87 -3.44
CA ASN A 64 2.66 -5.19 -3.93
C ASN A 64 3.90 -6.09 -3.85
N ILE A 65 3.85 -7.15 -3.05
CA ILE A 65 4.93 -8.15 -2.97
C ILE A 65 4.62 -9.41 -3.77
N SER A 66 3.42 -9.49 -4.35
CA SER A 66 3.03 -10.61 -5.19
C SER A 66 3.67 -10.51 -6.57
N ASN A 67 3.63 -11.63 -7.30
CA ASN A 67 4.01 -11.71 -8.71
C ASN A 67 2.83 -11.39 -9.67
N LYS A 68 1.74 -10.80 -9.17
CA LYS A 68 0.53 -10.48 -9.93
C LYS A 68 0.22 -9.00 -9.84
N TRP A 69 -0.53 -8.50 -10.83
CA TRP A 69 -1.18 -7.20 -10.72
C TRP A 69 -2.37 -7.32 -9.76
N LEU A 70 -2.48 -6.39 -8.82
CA LEU A 70 -3.49 -6.41 -7.74
C LEU A 70 -4.08 -5.03 -7.52
N LEU A 71 -5.29 -4.97 -6.94
CA LEU A 71 -5.83 -3.74 -6.37
C LEU A 71 -5.79 -3.81 -4.86
N PHE A 72 -5.21 -2.79 -4.25
CA PHE A 72 -5.22 -2.59 -2.80
C PHE A 72 -6.28 -1.54 -2.48
N CYS A 73 -7.38 -1.99 -1.90
CA CYS A 73 -8.55 -1.17 -1.64
C CYS A 73 -8.73 -0.88 -0.15
N VAL A 74 -8.85 0.38 0.23
CA VAL A 74 -9.53 0.72 1.48
C VAL A 74 -11.01 0.47 1.24
N TYR A 75 -11.62 -0.45 2.00
CA TYR A 75 -12.97 -0.92 1.73
C TYR A 75 -13.96 0.25 1.58
N GLY A 76 -14.71 0.27 0.47
CA GLY A 76 -15.71 1.32 0.17
C GLY A 76 -15.13 2.71 -0.10
N SER A 77 -13.82 2.84 -0.36
CA SER A 77 -13.16 4.12 -0.59
C SER A 77 -12.27 4.09 -1.85
N VAL A 78 -10.95 3.99 -1.70
CA VAL A 78 -9.98 4.00 -2.80
C VAL A 78 -9.48 2.60 -3.11
N CYS A 79 -9.29 2.28 -4.38
CA CYS A 79 -8.49 1.17 -4.84
C CYS A 79 -7.23 1.66 -5.55
N VAL A 80 -6.09 1.04 -5.23
CA VAL A 80 -4.80 1.34 -5.85
C VAL A 80 -4.38 0.14 -6.70
N PRO A 81 -4.53 0.20 -8.03
CA PRO A 81 -3.99 -0.81 -8.93
C PRO A 81 -2.46 -0.73 -8.93
N LEU A 82 -1.79 -1.87 -8.71
CA LEU A 82 -0.35 -1.92 -8.59
C LEU A 82 0.22 -3.18 -9.25
N GLY A 83 1.24 -2.97 -10.10
CA GLY A 83 1.97 -4.05 -10.78
C GLY A 83 2.68 -4.98 -9.81
N ALA A 84 3.09 -6.14 -10.33
CA ALA A 84 3.81 -7.15 -9.57
C ALA A 84 5.15 -6.62 -9.05
N GLY A 85 5.39 -6.72 -7.74
CA GLY A 85 6.63 -6.24 -7.11
C GLY A 85 6.74 -4.71 -6.98
N ASP A 86 5.76 -3.94 -7.45
CA ASP A 86 5.83 -2.49 -7.45
C ASP A 86 5.44 -1.87 -6.10
N SER A 87 5.81 -0.61 -5.94
CA SER A 87 5.38 0.25 -4.83
C SER A 87 5.09 1.64 -5.31
N CYS A 88 4.09 2.29 -4.71
CA CYS A 88 3.69 3.64 -5.04
C CYS A 88 3.30 4.43 -3.77
N SER A 89 3.23 5.75 -3.90
CA SER A 89 2.66 6.62 -2.89
C SER A 89 1.79 7.73 -3.49
N THR A 90 0.81 8.21 -2.75
CA THR A 90 -0.04 9.35 -3.13
C THR A 90 -0.44 10.12 -1.87
N SER A 91 -1.04 11.30 -2.04
CA SER A 91 -1.63 12.02 -0.93
C SER A 91 -2.79 11.23 -0.34
N ARG A 92 -2.86 11.18 0.99
CA ARG A 92 -4.02 10.65 1.69
C ARG A 92 -5.19 11.62 1.56
N LEU A 93 -6.38 11.08 1.28
CA LEU A 93 -7.62 11.84 1.25
C LEU A 93 -8.40 11.62 2.55
N SER A 94 -9.26 12.58 2.92
CA SER A 94 -10.13 12.45 4.11
C SER A 94 -11.12 11.29 4.01
N THR A 95 -11.38 10.78 2.81
CA THR A 95 -12.20 9.60 2.55
C THR A 95 -11.46 8.29 2.80
N ASP A 96 -10.13 8.31 2.97
CA ASP A 96 -9.32 7.12 3.28
C ASP A 96 -9.53 6.73 4.74
N ASN A 97 -10.56 5.92 4.97
CA ASN A 97 -10.97 5.50 6.30
C ASN A 97 -10.33 4.15 6.70
N PRO A 98 -9.28 4.16 7.55
CA PRO A 98 -8.60 2.93 7.97
C PRO A 98 -9.48 2.00 8.81
N THR A 99 -10.61 2.45 9.34
CA THR A 99 -11.52 1.59 10.12
C THR A 99 -12.25 0.56 9.26
N LEU A 100 -12.27 0.76 7.94
CA LEU A 100 -12.95 -0.13 6.99
C LEU A 100 -12.07 -1.34 6.58
N GLY A 101 -10.78 -1.31 6.89
CA GLY A 101 -9.84 -2.37 6.54
C GLY A 101 -9.32 -2.29 5.10
N LEU A 102 -8.28 -3.08 4.84
CA LEU A 102 -7.69 -3.27 3.52
C LEU A 102 -8.30 -4.51 2.89
N GLN A 103 -8.71 -4.40 1.64
CA GLN A 103 -9.03 -5.51 0.77
C GLN A 103 -8.03 -5.59 -0.37
N VAL A 104 -7.58 -6.80 -0.67
CA VAL A 104 -6.76 -7.06 -1.85
C VAL A 104 -7.63 -7.76 -2.86
N TRP A 105 -7.74 -7.20 -4.06
CA TRP A 105 -8.52 -7.79 -5.15
C TRP A 105 -7.62 -8.27 -6.27
N SER A 106 -8.03 -9.36 -6.92
CA SER A 106 -7.44 -9.81 -8.18
C SER A 106 -8.54 -10.02 -9.22
N GLN A 107 -8.15 -9.94 -10.48
CA GLN A 107 -8.92 -10.54 -11.58
C GLN A 107 -8.77 -12.06 -11.56
#